data_AF-A0A954JL87-F1
#
_entry.id   AF-A0A954JL87-F1
#
_cell.length_a   1.000
_cell.length_b   1.000
_cell.length_c   1.000
_cell.angle_alpha   90.00
_cell.angle_beta   90.00
_cell.angle_gamma   90.00
#
_symmetry.space_group_name_H-M   'P 1'
#
loop_
_entity.id
_entity.type
_entity.pdbx_description
1 polymer ?
#
loop_
_entity_poly.entity_id
_entity_poly.type
_entity_poly.pdbx_seq_one_letter_code
_entity_poly.pdbx_strand_id
1 'polypeptide(L)'
;VTLKPGESVKLNVEIDRAEGFDKNVTLDLLFQHLSSKYAVTLPKGVAIDLKQSKTLLTGKETKGHLTLTAAKDAPAIDKQVCSLMANVSINFVMKATYSSPPVLISVSPQEGQ
;
A
#
# COMPACT_ATOMS: atom_id res chain seq x y z
N VAL A 1 12.08 -1.30 1.41
CA VAL A 1 11.39 -2.16 2.39
C VAL A 1 11.78 -3.58 2.09
N THR A 2 12.27 -4.32 3.07
CA THR A 2 12.72 -5.70 2.89
C THR A 2 11.94 -6.58 3.84
N LEU A 3 11.39 -7.68 3.33
CA LEU A 3 10.67 -8.68 4.12
C LEU A 3 11.39 -10.02 4.01
N LYS A 4 11.44 -10.77 5.11
CA LYS A 4 11.71 -12.21 5.06
C LYS A 4 10.41 -12.96 4.71
N PRO A 5 10.50 -14.16 4.12
CA PRO A 5 9.34 -15.01 3.91
C PRO A 5 8.60 -15.29 5.24
N GLY A 6 7.28 -15.05 5.28
CA GLY A 6 6.46 -15.15 6.49
C GLY A 6 6.46 -13.91 7.39
N GLU A 7 7.24 -12.87 7.08
CA GLU A 7 7.30 -11.63 7.84
C GLU A 7 6.22 -10.63 7.41
N SER A 8 5.79 -9.80 8.36
CA SER A 8 4.96 -8.62 8.13
C SER A 8 5.72 -7.33 8.46
N VAL A 9 5.62 -6.33 7.60
CA VAL A 9 6.23 -5.01 7.79
C VAL A 9 5.18 -3.91 7.65
N LYS A 10 5.28 -2.89 8.50
CA LYS A 10 4.39 -1.73 8.47
C LYS A 10 5.00 -0.59 7.67
N LEU A 11 4.26 -0.09 6.69
CA LEU A 11 4.53 1.13 5.95
C LEU A 11 3.71 2.26 6.54
N ASN A 12 4.36 3.15 7.28
CA ASN A 12 3.72 4.36 7.79
C ASN A 12 3.57 5.37 6.65
N VAL A 13 2.43 6.04 6.62
CA VAL A 13 2.08 7.01 5.59
C VAL A 13 1.61 8.29 6.25
N GLU A 14 2.11 9.41 5.75
CA GLU A 14 1.67 10.74 6.12
C GLU A 14 1.27 11.49 4.85
N ILE A 15 0.14 12.20 4.91
CA ILE A 15 -0.36 13.03 3.80
C ILE A 15 -0.49 14.48 4.24
N ASP A 16 -0.21 15.38 3.33
CA ASP A 16 -0.56 16.79 3.47
C ASP A 16 -1.97 17.03 2.93
N ARG A 17 -2.77 17.79 3.68
CA ARG A 17 -4.13 18.17 3.29
C ARG A 17 -4.15 19.67 3.02
N ALA A 18 -4.82 20.06 1.94
CA ALA A 18 -5.10 21.46 1.68
C ALA A 18 -5.97 22.06 2.79
N GLU A 19 -5.87 23.36 3.01
CA GLU A 19 -6.70 24.07 3.98
C GLU A 19 -8.19 23.84 3.69
N GLY A 20 -8.96 23.53 4.74
CA GLY A 20 -10.39 23.25 4.63
C GLY A 20 -10.75 21.87 4.03
N PHE A 21 -9.79 21.06 3.60
CA PHE A 21 -10.07 19.73 3.04
C PHE A 21 -10.28 18.66 4.13
N ASP A 22 -11.51 18.19 4.27
CA ASP A 22 -11.94 17.25 5.32
C ASP A 22 -12.50 15.91 4.79
N LYS A 23 -12.37 15.65 3.49
CA LYS A 23 -12.92 14.43 2.89
C LYS A 23 -12.04 13.21 3.16
N ASN A 24 -12.66 12.05 3.06
CA ASN A 24 -11.98 10.77 3.28
C ASN A 24 -10.94 10.53 2.20
N VAL A 25 -9.81 9.96 2.61
CA VAL A 25 -8.73 9.52 1.74
C VAL A 25 -8.47 8.05 2.01
N THR A 26 -8.40 7.24 0.95
CA THR A 26 -8.10 5.80 1.07
C THR A 26 -6.74 5.49 0.49
N LEU A 27 -5.89 4.85 1.29
CA LEU A 27 -4.55 4.41 0.92
C LEU A 27 -4.58 3.01 0.32
N ASP A 28 -3.88 2.79 -0.79
CA ASP A 28 -3.81 1.49 -1.47
C ASP A 28 -2.48 1.31 -2.22
N LEU A 29 -2.08 0.06 -2.46
CA LEU A 29 -0.96 -0.31 -3.35
C LEU A 29 -1.47 -1.06 -4.59
N LEU A 30 -2.77 -1.41 -4.63
CA LEU A 30 -3.41 -2.07 -5.75
C LEU A 30 -4.05 -1.01 -6.64
N PHE A 31 -3.74 -1.02 -7.94
CA PHE A 31 -4.36 -0.11 -8.90
C PHE A 31 -5.78 -0.57 -9.18
N GLN A 32 -6.66 -0.38 -8.19
CA GLN A 32 -8.01 -0.88 -8.19
C GLN A 32 -9.03 0.25 -8.14
N HIS A 33 -10.19 -0.03 -8.72
CA HIS A 33 -11.39 0.78 -8.59
C HIS A 33 -12.58 -0.17 -8.45
N LEU A 34 -13.36 0.04 -7.38
CA LEU A 34 -14.40 -0.91 -6.97
C LEU A 34 -13.81 -2.32 -6.83
N SER A 35 -14.40 -3.30 -7.51
CA SER A 35 -13.96 -4.70 -7.47
C SER A 35 -12.90 -5.05 -8.50
N SER A 36 -12.55 -4.11 -9.40
CA SER A 36 -11.64 -4.37 -10.52
C SER A 36 -10.22 -3.93 -10.19
N LYS A 37 -9.27 -4.85 -10.37
CA LYS A 37 -7.82 -4.58 -10.29
C LYS A 37 -7.28 -4.41 -11.70
N TYR A 38 -6.67 -3.26 -11.98
CA TYR A 38 -6.04 -2.96 -13.26
C TYR A 38 -4.55 -3.30 -13.27
N ALA A 39 -3.88 -3.20 -12.12
CA ALA A 39 -2.52 -3.65 -11.94
C ALA A 39 -2.23 -4.06 -10.49
N VAL A 40 -1.39 -5.09 -10.32
CA VAL A 40 -0.82 -5.51 -9.04
C VAL A 40 0.68 -5.40 -9.17
N THR A 41 1.25 -4.37 -8.55
CA THR A 41 2.69 -4.08 -8.59
C THR A 41 3.45 -4.72 -7.44
N LEU A 42 2.75 -5.32 -6.47
CA LEU A 42 3.37 -6.05 -5.36
C LEU A 42 4.15 -7.27 -5.87
N PRO A 43 5.28 -7.63 -5.22
CA PRO A 43 5.97 -8.89 -5.47
C PRO A 43 5.04 -10.09 -5.35
N LYS A 44 5.34 -11.14 -6.13
CA LYS A 44 4.67 -12.43 -5.99
C LYS A 44 4.80 -12.92 -4.55
N GLY A 45 3.69 -13.33 -3.94
CA GLY A 45 3.65 -13.79 -2.55
C GLY A 45 3.61 -12.67 -1.50
N VAL A 46 3.64 -11.38 -1.88
CA VAL A 46 3.43 -10.27 -0.96
C VAL A 46 2.00 -9.75 -1.08
N ALA A 47 1.33 -9.56 0.05
CA ALA A 47 -0.05 -9.07 0.12
C ALA A 47 -0.20 -7.97 1.18
N ILE A 48 -1.30 -7.22 1.10
CA ILE A 48 -1.67 -6.22 2.11
C ILE A 48 -2.54 -6.93 3.18
N ASP A 49 -2.12 -6.88 4.43
CA ASP A 49 -2.97 -7.26 5.56
C ASP A 49 -3.89 -6.07 5.90
N LEU A 50 -5.10 -6.08 5.32
CA LEU A 50 -6.10 -5.04 5.54
C LEU A 50 -6.56 -4.96 7.01
N LYS A 51 -6.50 -6.05 7.77
CA LYS A 51 -6.94 -6.05 9.18
C LYS A 51 -5.92 -5.33 10.08
N GLN A 52 -4.65 -5.43 9.73
CA GLN A 52 -3.55 -4.76 10.44
C GLN A 52 -3.16 -3.41 9.80
N SER A 53 -3.98 -2.89 8.88
CA SER A 53 -3.72 -1.63 8.18
C SER A 53 -4.73 -0.56 8.58
N LYS A 54 -4.28 0.69 8.63
CA LYS A 54 -5.14 1.87 8.68
C LYS A 54 -5.10 2.56 7.32
N THR A 55 -5.97 2.11 6.41
CA THR A 55 -6.02 2.59 5.03
C THR A 55 -7.01 3.74 4.82
N LEU A 56 -8.05 3.84 5.66
CA LEU A 56 -9.02 4.94 5.59
C LEU A 56 -8.60 6.07 6.53
N LEU A 57 -8.41 7.26 5.97
CA LEU A 57 -8.14 8.50 6.70
C LEU A 57 -9.37 9.40 6.62
N THR A 58 -10.01 9.64 7.77
CA THR A 58 -11.25 10.40 7.88
C THR A 58 -11.01 11.83 8.38
N GLY A 59 -11.85 12.78 7.96
CA GLY A 59 -11.80 14.15 8.45
C GLY A 59 -10.41 14.78 8.32
N LYS A 60 -9.81 15.12 9.47
CA LYS A 60 -8.48 15.77 9.57
C LYS A 60 -7.33 14.78 9.77
N GLU A 61 -7.56 13.48 9.70
CA GLU A 61 -6.50 12.49 9.88
C GLU A 61 -5.48 12.54 8.73
N THR A 62 -4.20 12.68 9.07
CA THR A 62 -3.09 12.72 8.10
C THR A 62 -2.21 11.47 8.12
N LYS A 63 -2.38 10.61 9.13
CA LYS A 63 -1.50 9.44 9.36
C LYS A 63 -2.24 8.13 9.21
N GLY A 64 -1.74 7.30 8.30
CA GLY A 64 -2.21 5.94 8.02
C GLY A 64 -1.06 4.95 7.97
N HIS A 65 -1.37 3.69 7.71
CA HIS A 65 -0.36 2.68 7.44
C HIS A 65 -0.91 1.51 6.65
N LEU A 66 -0.05 0.89 5.84
CA LEU A 66 -0.30 -0.41 5.23
C LEU A 66 0.65 -1.45 5.82
N THR A 67 0.12 -2.59 6.22
CA THR A 67 0.91 -3.74 6.64
C THR A 67 1.05 -4.67 5.44
N LEU A 68 2.29 -4.92 5.02
CA LEU A 68 2.62 -5.86 3.97
C LEU A 68 3.10 -7.15 4.59
N THR A 69 2.60 -8.28 4.10
CA THR A 69 2.98 -9.62 4.57
C THR A 69 3.50 -10.43 3.40
N ALA A 70 4.69 -11.00 3.56
CA ALA A 70 5.22 -11.99 2.64
C ALA A 70 4.72 -13.38 3.04
N ALA A 71 4.24 -14.16 2.08
CA ALA A 71 3.97 -15.57 2.26
C ALA A 71 5.25 -16.32 2.66
N LYS A 72 5.10 -17.46 3.35
CA LYS A 72 6.25 -18.25 3.79
C LYS A 72 7.07 -18.77 2.62
N ASP A 73 6.45 -18.99 1.47
CA ASP A 73 7.01 -19.46 0.21
C ASP A 73 7.23 -18.33 -0.82
N ALA A 74 7.20 -17.07 -0.38
CA ALA A 74 7.41 -15.93 -1.28
C ALA A 74 8.81 -16.03 -1.92
N PRO A 75 8.92 -15.97 -3.27
CA PRO A 75 10.20 -16.03 -3.95
C PRO A 75 11.05 -14.80 -3.64
N ALA A 76 12.37 -14.98 -3.64
CA ALA A 76 13.30 -13.88 -3.48
C ALA A 76 13.18 -12.88 -4.64
N ILE A 77 13.19 -11.60 -4.32
CA ILE A 77 13.21 -10.52 -5.31
C ILE A 77 13.89 -9.29 -4.73
N ASP A 78 14.64 -8.56 -5.57
CA ASP A 78 15.28 -7.32 -5.18
C ASP A 78 14.60 -6.10 -5.82
N LYS A 79 14.23 -5.14 -4.98
CA LYS A 79 13.81 -3.77 -5.34
C LYS A 79 12.70 -3.70 -6.39
N GLN A 80 11.70 -4.55 -6.29
CA GLN A 80 10.50 -4.39 -7.11
C GLN A 80 9.84 -3.06 -6.79
N VAL A 81 9.64 -2.24 -7.82
CA VAL A 81 9.10 -0.89 -7.68
C VAL A 81 7.60 -0.95 -7.50
N CYS A 82 7.12 -0.41 -6.38
CA CYS A 82 5.72 -0.18 -6.10
C CYS A 82 5.45 1.32 -5.88
N SER A 83 4.19 1.72 -5.89
CA SER A 83 3.79 3.05 -5.46
C SER A 83 2.53 2.99 -4.63
N LEU A 84 2.55 3.70 -3.51
CA LEU A 84 1.39 3.89 -2.67
C LEU A 84 0.51 4.99 -3.25
N MET A 85 -0.78 4.71 -3.35
CA MET A 85 -1.78 5.63 -3.83
C MET A 85 -2.62 6.18 -2.69
N ALA A 86 -2.80 7.49 -2.67
CA ALA A 86 -3.82 8.16 -1.89
C ALA A 86 -5.00 8.51 -2.80
N ASN A 87 -6.14 7.85 -2.57
CA ASN A 87 -7.34 8.01 -3.37
C ASN A 87 -8.30 8.98 -2.66
N VAL A 88 -8.54 10.13 -3.30
CA VAL A 88 -9.48 11.16 -2.86
C VAL A 88 -10.74 11.05 -3.70
N SER A 89 -11.84 10.58 -3.10
CA SER A 89 -13.12 10.50 -3.81
C SER A 89 -13.71 11.89 -4.03
N ILE A 90 -14.02 12.19 -5.29
CA ILE A 90 -14.75 13.41 -5.69
C ILE A 90 -16.25 13.11 -5.70
N ASN A 91 -16.64 11.93 -6.20
CA ASN A 91 -17.98 11.38 -6.11
C ASN A 91 -17.90 9.82 -6.05
N PHE A 92 -19.01 9.12 -6.29
CA PHE A 92 -19.05 7.65 -6.20
C PHE A 92 -18.13 6.94 -7.21
N VAL A 93 -17.92 7.51 -8.41
CA VAL A 93 -17.16 6.87 -9.49
C VAL A 93 -15.85 7.60 -9.83
N MET A 94 -15.72 8.86 -9.44
CA MET A 94 -14.55 9.67 -9.72
C MET A 94 -13.70 9.87 -8.46
N LYS A 95 -12.39 9.71 -8.65
CA LYS A 95 -11.38 10.00 -7.65
C LYS A 95 -10.20 10.75 -8.28
N ALA A 96 -9.60 11.64 -7.50
CA ALA A 96 -8.24 12.07 -7.74
C ALA A 96 -7.30 11.09 -7.01
N THR A 97 -6.25 10.63 -7.68
CA THR A 97 -5.27 9.72 -7.09
C THR A 97 -3.90 10.37 -7.08
N TYR A 98 -3.30 10.45 -5.90
CA TYR A 98 -1.92 10.89 -5.70
C TYR A 98 -1.03 9.67 -5.50
N SER A 99 0.21 9.77 -5.95
CA SER A 99 1.22 8.72 -5.82
C SER A 99 2.29 9.16 -4.82
N SER A 100 2.76 8.22 -4.00
CA SER A 100 3.99 8.40 -3.25
C SER A 100 5.21 8.42 -4.18
N PRO A 101 6.40 8.78 -3.67
CA PRO A 101 7.66 8.35 -4.28
C PRO A 101 7.72 6.81 -4.41
N PRO A 102 8.60 6.28 -5.28
CA PRO A 102 8.77 4.84 -5.44
C PRO A 102 9.06 4.12 -4.12
N VAL A 103 8.28 3.08 -3.84
CA VAL A 103 8.49 2.16 -2.72
C VAL A 103 9.17 0.91 -3.26
N LEU A 104 10.45 0.73 -2.94
CA LEU A 104 11.20 -0.46 -3.34
C LEU A 104 10.89 -1.60 -2.36
N ILE A 105 10.30 -2.69 -2.83
CA ILE A 105 9.98 -3.87 -2.03
C ILE A 105 10.92 -5.02 -2.45
N SER A 106 11.64 -5.55 -1.48
CA SER A 106 12.48 -6.75 -1.62
C SER A 106 11.94 -7.86 -0.72
N VAL A 107 12.02 -9.10 -1.20
CA VAL A 107 11.85 -10.30 -0.39
C VAL A 107 13.20 -11.00 -0.30
N SER A 108 13.73 -11.16 0.91
CA SER A 108 15.00 -11.84 1.14
C SER A 108 14.91 -13.32 0.77
N PRO A 109 16.03 -13.96 0.39
CA PRO A 109 16.07 -15.41 0.23
C PRO A 109 15.59 -16.13 1.50
N GLN A 110 14.94 -17.28 1.35
CA GLN A 110 14.73 -18.18 2.48
C GLN A 110 16.11 -18.64 2.98
N GLU A 111 16.34 -18.58 4.30
CA GLU A 111 17.51 -19.23 4.90
C GLU A 111 17.40 -20.75 4.65
N GLY A 112 18.15 -21.27 3.67
CA GLY A 112 18.14 -22.68 3.29
C GLY A 112 18.19 -23.00 1.78
N GLN A 113 18.36 -22.01 0.89
CA GLN A 113 18.62 -22.21 -0.55
C GLN A 113 19.86 -21.44 -1.01
#